data_AF-A0A6P8SZJ5-F1
#
_entry.id   AF-A0A6P8SZJ5-F1
#
_cell.length_a   1.000
_cell.length_b   1.000
_cell.length_c   1.000
_cell.angle_alpha   90.00
_cell.angle_beta   90.00
_cell.angle_gamma   90.00
#
_symmetry.space_group_name_H-M   'P 1'
#
loop_
_entity.id
_entity.type
_entity.pdbx_description
1 polymer ?
#
loop_
_entity_poly.entity_id
_entity_poly.type
_entity_poly.pdbx_seq_one_letter_code
_entity_poly.pdbx_strand_id
1 'polypeptide(L)'
;MRASSCCWIRTRNGVSGWRFRTQVDLGSRSDTGKPNRSPDIAILPFLRVPQNCPRTYKLMSFDPDGDTVRCRYGNIRNIECSGCNQPSGFVLDQGSCSLHYRNAIANPSVFGFELVVEDFPQRPISLSYTDGTQSYKAPLIPMRHKRAYYHTYPPTTSTPITTPALNTMAPTTTPWGWWYHHTIPATTTRQTPAPPLPTYRPWLHTTPTTTDNRHLQRCCV
;
A
#
# COMPACT_ATOMS: atom_id res chain seq x y z
N MET A 1 -7.78 17.02 -16.27
CA MET A 1 -8.22 18.05 -15.28
C MET A 1 -7.53 17.78 -13.93
N ARG A 2 -7.24 18.81 -13.12
CA ARG A 2 -6.55 18.67 -11.82
C ARG A 2 -7.18 19.58 -10.77
N ALA A 3 -7.36 19.07 -9.56
CA ALA A 3 -7.78 19.84 -8.37
C ALA A 3 -6.95 19.41 -7.15
N SER A 4 -6.78 20.29 -6.15
CA SER A 4 -6.04 19.96 -4.93
C SER A 4 -6.35 20.91 -3.77
N SER A 5 -6.18 20.44 -2.54
CA SER A 5 -6.23 21.28 -1.32
C SER A 5 -5.24 20.81 -0.25
N CYS A 6 -4.82 21.75 0.60
CA CYS A 6 -3.86 21.58 1.70
C CYS A 6 -4.40 20.86 2.92
N CYS A 7 -5.72 20.87 3.09
CA CYS A 7 -6.26 20.86 4.44
C CYS A 7 -7.28 19.73 4.57
N TRP A 8 -6.80 18.52 4.32
CA TRP A 8 -7.55 17.28 4.48
C TRP A 8 -7.56 16.86 5.96
N ILE A 9 -8.48 15.97 6.32
CA ILE A 9 -8.50 15.37 7.65
C ILE A 9 -7.19 14.61 7.84
N ARG A 10 -6.46 14.90 8.92
CA ARG A 10 -5.21 14.19 9.24
C ARG A 10 -5.51 12.69 9.38
N THR A 11 -4.93 11.90 8.49
CA THR A 11 -5.14 10.45 8.48
C THR A 11 -4.09 9.73 9.30
N ARG A 12 -4.40 8.50 9.73
CA ARG A 12 -3.48 7.62 10.45
C ARG A 12 -2.24 7.26 9.62
N ASN A 13 -2.37 7.23 8.30
CA ASN A 13 -1.31 6.91 7.35
C ASN A 13 -0.63 8.13 6.73
N GLY A 14 -0.75 9.31 7.37
CA GLY A 14 0.06 10.49 7.02
C GLY A 14 -0.43 11.29 5.80
N VAL A 15 -1.55 10.93 5.19
CA VAL A 15 -2.23 11.77 4.20
C VAL A 15 -2.86 12.96 4.91
N SER A 16 -2.53 14.17 4.48
CA SER A 16 -3.02 15.44 5.04
C SER A 16 -3.48 16.46 3.99
N GLY A 17 -3.31 16.15 2.71
CA GLY A 17 -3.85 16.91 1.58
C GLY A 17 -4.41 15.94 0.55
N TRP A 18 -5.14 16.46 -0.43
CA TRP A 18 -5.65 15.65 -1.54
C TRP A 18 -5.33 16.30 -2.88
N ARG A 19 -5.19 15.45 -3.89
CA ARG A 19 -5.10 15.85 -5.29
C ARG A 19 -5.99 14.94 -6.11
N PHE A 20 -6.86 15.54 -6.90
CA PHE A 20 -7.62 14.85 -7.92
C PHE A 20 -6.96 15.09 -9.27
N ARG A 21 -6.71 14.01 -10.01
CA ARG A 21 -6.22 14.06 -11.39
C ARG A 21 -7.10 13.15 -12.23
N THR A 22 -7.46 13.65 -13.40
CA THR A 22 -8.10 12.85 -14.45
C THR A 22 -7.35 13.07 -15.76
N GLN A 23 -7.02 11.96 -16.39
CA GLN A 23 -6.53 11.87 -17.75
C GLN A 23 -7.67 11.29 -18.58
N VAL A 24 -8.05 12.01 -19.63
CA VAL A 24 -9.18 11.65 -20.50
C VAL A 24 -8.66 11.58 -21.92
N ASP A 25 -9.01 10.51 -22.61
CA ASP A 25 -8.74 10.30 -24.02
C ASP A 25 -10.10 10.31 -24.73
N LEU A 26 -10.37 11.34 -25.54
CA LEU A 26 -11.69 11.60 -26.14
C LEU A 26 -11.79 11.12 -27.59
N GLY A 27 -10.84 10.30 -28.05
CA GLY A 27 -10.85 9.80 -29.43
C GLY A 27 -12.10 8.96 -29.72
N SER A 28 -12.55 8.99 -30.98
CA SER A 28 -13.69 8.19 -31.43
C SER A 28 -13.29 6.73 -31.51
N ARG A 29 -14.01 5.87 -30.79
CA ARG A 29 -13.71 4.45 -30.70
C ARG A 29 -14.15 3.72 -31.95
N SER A 30 -13.32 2.82 -32.44
CA SER A 30 -13.62 1.94 -33.60
C SER A 30 -14.75 0.95 -33.36
N ASP A 31 -15.05 0.60 -32.11
CA ASP A 31 -16.09 -0.37 -31.74
C ASP A 31 -17.49 0.25 -31.59
N THR A 32 -17.57 1.46 -31.02
CA THR A 32 -18.85 2.15 -30.74
C THR A 32 -19.12 3.34 -31.67
N GLY A 33 -18.11 3.85 -32.37
CA GLY A 33 -18.19 5.08 -33.17
C GLY A 33 -18.38 6.36 -32.35
N LYS A 34 -18.31 6.27 -31.01
CA LYS A 34 -18.51 7.37 -30.07
C LYS A 34 -17.18 7.80 -29.44
N PRO A 35 -17.05 9.04 -28.94
CA PRO A 35 -15.91 9.43 -28.12
C PRO A 35 -15.75 8.49 -26.92
N ASN A 36 -14.51 8.09 -26.65
CA ASN A 36 -14.19 7.29 -25.48
C ASN A 36 -14.54 8.04 -24.18
N ARG A 37 -15.15 7.33 -23.24
CA ARG A 37 -15.56 7.87 -21.93
C ARG A 37 -14.63 7.33 -20.83
N SER A 38 -14.61 8.04 -19.70
CA SER A 38 -13.89 7.60 -18.51
C SER A 38 -14.80 6.74 -17.63
N PRO A 39 -14.23 5.95 -16.68
CA PRO A 39 -15.04 5.21 -15.73
C PRO A 39 -15.81 6.16 -14.81
N ASP A 40 -17.05 5.78 -14.53
CA ASP A 40 -17.86 6.40 -13.49
C ASP A 40 -17.61 5.72 -12.14
N ILE A 41 -17.46 6.53 -11.09
CA ILE A 41 -17.26 6.06 -9.72
C ILE A 41 -18.41 6.52 -8.83
N ALA A 42 -18.92 5.61 -8.00
CA ALA A 42 -19.96 5.88 -7.00
C ALA A 42 -19.50 5.48 -5.59
N ILE A 43 -18.20 5.59 -5.33
CA ILE A 43 -17.60 5.24 -4.04
C ILE A 43 -18.05 6.24 -2.98
N LEU A 44 -18.55 5.74 -1.85
CA LEU A 44 -18.89 6.59 -0.70
C LEU A 44 -17.61 7.26 -0.16
N PRO A 45 -17.56 8.59 -0.03
CA PRO A 45 -16.35 9.31 0.40
C PRO A 45 -15.84 8.93 1.80
N PHE A 46 -16.74 8.50 2.70
CA PHE A 46 -16.41 8.06 4.05
C PHE A 46 -17.14 6.76 4.40
N LEU A 47 -16.37 5.76 4.84
CA LEU A 47 -16.87 4.48 5.31
C LEU A 47 -16.48 4.27 6.76
N ARG A 48 -17.47 4.01 7.63
CA ARG A 48 -17.22 3.56 8.99
C ARG A 48 -17.16 2.04 9.03
N VAL A 49 -16.09 1.50 9.60
CA VAL A 49 -15.87 0.06 9.70
C VAL A 49 -15.91 -0.34 11.19
N PRO A 50 -16.64 -1.40 11.57
CA PRO A 50 -16.58 -1.90 12.92
C PRO A 50 -15.19 -2.47 13.21
N GLN A 51 -14.68 -2.23 14.42
CA GLN A 51 -13.34 -2.63 14.80
C GLN A 51 -13.16 -4.16 14.69
N ASN A 52 -12.08 -4.58 14.04
CA ASN A 52 -11.68 -5.99 13.93
C ASN A 52 -12.74 -6.92 13.30
N CYS A 53 -13.67 -6.38 12.51
CA CYS A 53 -14.58 -7.19 11.73
C CYS A 53 -14.14 -7.17 10.26
N PRO A 54 -13.49 -8.24 9.78
CA PRO A 54 -13.11 -8.33 8.38
C PRO A 54 -14.33 -8.08 7.49
N ARG A 55 -14.17 -7.19 6.50
CA ARG A 55 -15.26 -6.86 5.58
C ARG A 55 -14.70 -6.46 4.23
N THR A 56 -15.45 -6.82 3.19
CA THR A 56 -15.16 -6.41 1.82
C THR A 56 -16.04 -5.23 1.45
N TYR A 57 -15.42 -4.17 0.94
CA TYR A 57 -16.08 -2.98 0.42
C TYR A 57 -15.89 -2.93 -1.08
N LYS A 58 -17.00 -3.02 -1.82
CA LYS A 58 -16.96 -2.85 -3.28
C LYS A 58 -16.86 -1.37 -3.60
N LEU A 59 -15.76 -0.98 -4.23
CA LEU A 59 -15.57 0.38 -4.73
C LEU A 59 -16.33 0.49 -6.05
N MET A 60 -17.61 0.85 -5.93
CA MET A 60 -18.54 0.90 -7.06
C MET A 60 -17.96 1.76 -8.19
N SER A 61 -17.67 1.10 -9.30
CA SER A 61 -17.13 1.69 -10.51
C SER A 61 -17.60 0.89 -11.71
N PHE A 62 -17.83 1.57 -12.82
CA PHE A 62 -18.16 0.95 -14.10
C PHE A 62 -17.73 1.87 -15.23
N ASP A 63 -17.44 1.31 -16.39
CA ASP A 63 -17.18 2.10 -17.58
C ASP A 63 -18.42 2.13 -18.50
N PRO A 64 -18.91 3.31 -18.90
CA PRO A 64 -20.09 3.42 -19.75
C PRO A 64 -19.95 2.84 -21.17
N ASP A 65 -18.74 2.61 -21.67
CA ASP A 65 -18.46 1.97 -22.96
C ASP A 65 -18.35 0.43 -22.83
N GLY A 66 -18.44 -0.11 -21.60
CA GLY A 66 -18.37 -1.53 -21.32
C GLY A 66 -16.96 -2.04 -21.09
N ASP A 67 -15.99 -1.14 -20.88
CA ASP A 67 -14.61 -1.50 -20.62
C ASP A 67 -14.42 -2.15 -19.25
N THR A 68 -13.36 -2.95 -19.13
CA THR A 68 -12.98 -3.53 -17.84
C THR A 68 -12.35 -2.45 -16.99
N VAL A 69 -12.99 -2.14 -15.86
CA VAL A 69 -12.45 -1.21 -14.87
C VAL A 69 -11.48 -1.93 -13.94
N ARG A 70 -10.35 -1.28 -13.65
CA ARG A 70 -9.37 -1.69 -12.66
C ARG A 70 -9.12 -0.57 -11.67
N CYS A 71 -9.02 -0.94 -10.40
CA CYS A 71 -8.61 -0.05 -9.34
C CYS A 71 -7.20 -0.40 -8.89
N ARG A 72 -6.36 0.58 -8.62
CA ARG A 72 -5.02 0.36 -8.05
C ARG A 72 -4.62 1.50 -7.15
N TYR A 73 -3.65 1.28 -6.28
CA TYR A 73 -2.96 2.40 -5.65
C TYR A 73 -2.22 3.20 -6.71
N GLY A 74 -2.16 4.51 -6.54
CA GLY A 74 -1.44 5.37 -7.46
C GLY A 74 0.05 5.02 -7.53
N ASN A 75 0.70 5.50 -8.57
CA ASN A 75 2.14 5.38 -8.79
C ASN A 75 2.82 6.72 -8.53
N ILE A 76 3.84 6.70 -7.66
CA ILE A 76 4.61 7.90 -7.31
C ILE A 76 5.35 8.48 -8.52
N ARG A 77 5.81 7.63 -9.45
CA ARG A 77 6.53 8.05 -10.67
C ARG A 77 5.63 8.84 -11.62
N ASN A 78 4.34 8.53 -11.63
CA ASN A 78 3.33 9.24 -12.41
C ASN A 78 2.72 10.42 -11.64
N ILE A 79 3.16 10.66 -10.40
CA ILE A 79 2.65 11.75 -9.54
C ILE A 79 1.13 11.61 -9.33
N GLU A 80 0.66 10.38 -9.15
CA GLU A 80 -0.76 10.05 -8.93
C GLU A 80 -1.15 10.11 -7.45
N CYS A 81 -0.18 10.11 -6.54
CA CYS A 81 -0.36 10.01 -5.08
C CYS A 81 0.85 10.59 -4.34
N SER A 82 0.72 10.76 -3.02
CA SER A 82 1.78 11.21 -2.13
C SER A 82 2.53 10.04 -1.48
N GLY A 83 1.79 9.08 -0.93
CA GLY A 83 2.35 7.92 -0.24
C GLY A 83 2.32 6.66 -1.09
N CYS A 84 1.28 6.50 -1.92
CA CYS A 84 1.15 5.40 -2.90
C CYS A 84 1.23 3.98 -2.30
N ASN A 85 1.08 3.87 -0.97
CA ASN A 85 1.25 2.64 -0.23
C ASN A 85 -0.11 2.08 0.17
N GLN A 86 -0.23 0.75 0.14
CA GLN A 86 -1.37 0.06 0.73
C GLN A 86 -1.36 0.24 2.26
N PRO A 87 -2.42 0.79 2.87
CA PRO A 87 -2.52 0.87 4.32
C PRO A 87 -2.52 -0.53 4.96
N SER A 88 -1.80 -0.68 6.09
CA SER A 88 -1.76 -1.95 6.83
C SER A 88 -3.15 -2.37 7.28
N GLY A 89 -3.45 -3.68 7.18
CA GLY A 89 -4.77 -4.23 7.50
C GLY A 89 -5.76 -4.22 6.34
N PHE A 90 -5.39 -3.69 5.18
CA PHE A 90 -6.22 -3.64 3.98
C PHE A 90 -5.54 -4.35 2.81
N VAL A 91 -6.34 -4.93 1.92
CA VAL A 91 -5.88 -5.49 0.64
C VAL A 91 -6.87 -5.07 -0.45
N LEU A 92 -6.36 -4.50 -1.55
CA LEU A 92 -7.20 -4.16 -2.70
C LEU A 92 -7.13 -5.29 -3.73
N ASP A 93 -8.26 -5.90 -4.02
CA ASP A 93 -8.45 -6.64 -5.28
C ASP A 93 -8.66 -5.62 -6.40
N GLN A 94 -7.65 -5.52 -7.26
CA GLN A 94 -7.60 -4.53 -8.32
C GLN A 94 -8.60 -4.81 -9.44
N GLY A 95 -8.89 -6.08 -9.73
CA GLY A 95 -9.74 -6.47 -10.85
C GLY A 95 -11.23 -6.35 -10.54
N SER A 96 -11.62 -6.63 -9.29
CA SER A 96 -13.00 -6.45 -8.85
C SER A 96 -13.26 -5.09 -8.19
N CYS A 97 -12.23 -4.25 -8.06
CA CYS A 97 -12.28 -3.00 -7.28
C CYS A 97 -12.82 -3.22 -5.86
N SER A 98 -12.38 -4.29 -5.19
CA SER A 98 -12.84 -4.65 -3.85
C SER A 98 -11.76 -4.41 -2.80
N LEU A 99 -12.07 -3.58 -1.80
CA LEU A 99 -11.19 -3.31 -0.67
C LEU A 99 -11.54 -4.28 0.47
N HIS A 100 -10.63 -5.20 0.75
CA HIS A 100 -10.73 -6.14 1.87
C HIS A 100 -10.10 -5.51 3.12
N TYR A 101 -10.93 -5.12 4.07
CA TYR A 101 -10.50 -4.83 5.43
C TYR A 101 -10.33 -6.15 6.17
N ARG A 102 -9.13 -6.39 6.71
CA ARG A 102 -8.81 -7.57 7.52
C ARG A 102 -8.90 -7.23 9.00
N ASN A 103 -8.03 -6.33 9.46
CA ASN A 103 -8.00 -5.88 10.85
C ASN A 103 -7.22 -4.58 10.97
N ALA A 104 -7.56 -3.76 11.97
CA ALA A 104 -6.75 -2.60 12.36
C ALA A 104 -7.02 -2.30 13.83
N ILE A 105 -5.98 -1.85 14.54
CA ILE A 105 -6.13 -1.37 15.92
C ILE A 105 -7.15 -0.22 15.93
N ALA A 106 -8.11 -0.26 16.86
CA ALA A 106 -9.09 0.80 17.03
C ALA A 106 -8.42 2.16 17.18
N ASN A 107 -8.91 3.12 16.41
CA ASN A 107 -8.43 4.48 16.45
C ASN A 107 -9.52 5.41 15.91
N PRO A 108 -9.74 6.59 16.52
CA PRO A 108 -10.69 7.57 16.00
C PRO A 108 -10.22 8.23 14.68
N SER A 109 -8.93 8.16 14.35
CA SER A 109 -8.38 8.66 13.09
C SER A 109 -8.77 7.78 11.91
N VAL A 110 -8.99 8.43 10.77
CA VAL A 110 -9.37 7.78 9.51
C VAL A 110 -8.15 7.33 8.71
N PHE A 111 -8.32 6.31 7.87
CA PHE A 111 -7.35 5.97 6.83
C PHE A 111 -7.65 6.75 5.54
N GLY A 112 -6.63 7.25 4.87
CA GLY A 112 -6.71 7.80 3.53
C GLY A 112 -6.27 6.77 2.49
N PHE A 113 -7.05 6.62 1.41
CA PHE A 113 -6.70 5.75 0.28
C PHE A 113 -6.48 6.61 -0.95
N GLU A 114 -5.31 6.45 -1.58
CA GLU A 114 -4.93 7.18 -2.79
C GLU A 114 -4.99 6.21 -3.99
N LEU A 115 -6.16 6.17 -4.63
CA LEU A 115 -6.47 5.19 -5.67
C LEU A 115 -6.57 5.84 -7.05
N VAL A 116 -6.25 5.05 -8.07
CA VAL A 116 -6.51 5.31 -9.49
C VAL A 116 -7.55 4.30 -9.95
N VAL A 117 -8.54 4.79 -10.70
CA VAL A 117 -9.55 3.99 -11.39
C VAL A 117 -9.32 4.21 -12.88
N GLU A 118 -9.09 3.13 -13.61
CA GLU A 118 -8.73 3.11 -15.03
C GLU A 118 -9.53 2.03 -15.76
N ASP A 119 -9.84 2.28 -17.03
CA ASP A 119 -10.56 1.38 -17.94
C ASP A 119 -9.63 0.76 -18.97
N PHE A 120 -10.06 -0.38 -19.50
CA PHE A 120 -9.37 -1.09 -20.55
C PHE A 120 -10.38 -1.80 -21.46
N PRO A 121 -10.25 -1.67 -22.79
CA PRO A 121 -11.23 -2.21 -23.71
C PRO A 121 -11.24 -3.73 -23.66
N GLN A 122 -12.40 -4.34 -23.88
CA GLN A 122 -12.52 -5.81 -23.87
C GLN A 122 -11.79 -6.47 -25.05
N ARG A 123 -11.56 -5.70 -26.13
CA ARG A 123 -10.85 -6.13 -27.33
C ARG A 123 -9.92 -5.00 -27.79
N PRO A 124 -8.91 -5.31 -28.61
CA PRO A 124 -8.19 -4.30 -29.37
C PRO A 124 -9.12 -3.28 -30.04
N ILE A 125 -8.87 -1.99 -29.82
CA ILE A 125 -9.55 -0.90 -30.51
C ILE A 125 -8.54 0.15 -30.97
N SER A 126 -8.85 0.84 -32.05
CA SER A 126 -8.26 2.14 -32.37
C SER A 126 -9.17 3.27 -31.89
N LEU A 127 -8.53 4.36 -31.48
CA LEU A 127 -9.16 5.67 -31.28
C LEU A 127 -8.73 6.58 -32.42
N SER A 128 -9.69 7.25 -33.05
CA SER A 128 -9.44 8.22 -34.12
C SER A 128 -9.73 9.64 -33.66
N TYR A 129 -8.89 10.59 -34.06
CA TYR A 129 -8.98 11.99 -33.65
C TYR A 129 -9.26 12.91 -34.83
N THR A 130 -9.72 14.13 -34.53
CA THR A 130 -10.08 15.12 -35.56
C THR A 130 -8.90 15.63 -36.38
N ASP A 131 -7.68 15.50 -35.85
CA ASP A 131 -6.43 15.84 -36.54
C ASP A 131 -5.94 14.72 -37.48
N GLY A 132 -6.71 13.63 -37.62
CA GLY A 132 -6.37 12.48 -38.44
C GLY A 132 -5.42 11.49 -37.78
N THR A 133 -4.91 11.79 -36.58
CA THR A 133 -4.08 10.83 -35.83
C THR A 133 -4.93 9.68 -35.30
N GLN A 134 -4.25 8.59 -34.93
CA GLN A 134 -4.88 7.44 -34.28
C GLN A 134 -4.02 6.92 -33.13
N SER A 135 -4.67 6.35 -32.12
CA SER A 135 -4.03 5.59 -31.06
C SER A 135 -4.61 4.19 -30.97
N TYR A 136 -3.84 3.25 -30.44
CA TYR A 136 -4.28 1.86 -30.26
C TYR A 136 -4.38 1.54 -28.76
N LYS A 137 -5.46 0.87 -28.37
CA LYS A 137 -5.73 0.42 -27.01
C LYS A 137 -5.95 -1.08 -27.01
N ALA A 138 -5.48 -1.75 -25.97
CA ALA A 138 -5.57 -3.19 -25.83
C ALA A 138 -6.17 -3.56 -24.46
N PRO A 139 -6.75 -4.76 -24.34
CA PRO A 139 -7.26 -5.25 -23.07
C PRO A 139 -6.18 -5.36 -21.99
N LEU A 140 -6.62 -5.35 -20.73
CA LEU A 140 -5.77 -5.77 -19.62
C LEU A 140 -5.27 -7.18 -19.86
N ILE A 141 -3.95 -7.33 -20.01
CA ILE A 141 -3.32 -8.64 -19.96
C ILE A 141 -3.35 -9.09 -18.49
N PRO A 142 -4.05 -10.17 -18.14
CA PRO A 142 -3.99 -10.69 -16.78
C PRO A 142 -2.55 -11.11 -16.52
N MET A 143 -1.91 -10.58 -15.48
CA MET A 143 -0.68 -11.18 -14.98
C MET A 143 -1.03 -12.58 -14.48
N ARG A 144 -0.79 -13.58 -15.33
CA ARG A 144 -0.87 -14.98 -14.96
C ARG A 144 0.19 -15.19 -13.89
N HIS A 145 -0.22 -15.37 -12.64
CA HIS A 145 0.68 -15.85 -11.60
C HIS A 145 1.20 -17.21 -12.06
N LYS A 146 2.40 -17.24 -12.67
CA LYS A 146 3.12 -18.50 -12.83
C LYS A 146 3.33 -19.01 -11.41
N ARG A 147 2.68 -20.12 -11.04
CA ARG A 147 3.10 -20.87 -9.85
C ARG A 147 4.58 -21.16 -10.03
N ALA A 148 5.43 -20.56 -9.20
CA ALA A 148 6.83 -20.95 -9.13
C ALA A 148 6.85 -22.38 -8.59
N TYR A 149 7.01 -23.35 -9.48
CA TYR A 149 7.34 -24.70 -9.10
C TYR A 149 8.82 -24.70 -8.70
N TYR A 150 9.09 -24.77 -7.40
CA TYR A 150 10.46 -25.00 -6.92
C TYR A 150 10.85 -26.42 -7.33
N HIS A 151 11.68 -26.53 -8.37
CA HIS A 151 12.31 -27.79 -8.73
C HIS A 151 13.51 -27.96 -7.81
N THR A 152 13.38 -28.80 -6.77
CA THR A 152 14.49 -29.25 -5.95
C THR A 152 15.36 -30.16 -6.80
N TYR A 153 16.50 -29.66 -7.28
CA TYR A 153 17.50 -30.50 -7.91
C TYR A 153 18.19 -31.35 -6.83
N PRO A 154 18.36 -32.67 -7.03
CA PRO A 154 19.12 -33.49 -6.11
C PRO A 154 20.61 -33.08 -6.11
N PRO A 155 21.32 -33.21 -4.97
CA PRO A 155 22.68 -32.73 -4.84
C PRO A 155 23.65 -33.55 -5.69
N THR A 156 24.33 -32.90 -6.64
CA THR A 156 25.48 -33.46 -7.36
C THR A 156 26.72 -33.40 -6.49
N THR A 157 27.31 -34.56 -6.24
CA THR A 157 28.60 -34.74 -5.57
C THR A 157 29.72 -34.29 -6.51
N SER A 158 30.49 -33.26 -6.15
CA SER A 158 31.67 -32.82 -6.90
C SER A 158 32.95 -33.36 -6.27
N THR A 159 33.73 -34.14 -7.02
CA THR A 159 35.12 -34.51 -6.70
C THR A 159 36.06 -33.31 -6.90
N PRO A 160 37.06 -33.09 -6.02
CA PRO A 160 37.97 -31.96 -6.16
C PRO A 160 39.04 -32.23 -7.24
N ILE A 161 39.27 -31.25 -8.12
CA ILE A 161 40.41 -31.20 -9.04
C ILE A 161 41.41 -30.19 -8.48
N THR A 162 42.65 -30.63 -8.32
CA THR A 162 43.79 -29.85 -7.84
C THR A 162 44.33 -28.94 -8.93
N THR A 163 44.48 -27.64 -8.67
CA THR A 163 45.23 -26.69 -9.53
C THR A 163 46.40 -26.09 -8.76
N PRO A 164 47.59 -25.96 -9.39
CA PRO A 164 48.79 -25.44 -8.73
C PRO A 164 48.81 -23.92 -8.64
N ALA A 165 49.45 -23.41 -7.58
CA ALA A 165 49.54 -22.00 -7.22
C ALA A 165 50.51 -21.22 -8.13
N LEU A 166 50.10 -20.00 -8.51
CA LEU A 166 50.98 -19.01 -9.14
C LEU A 166 51.19 -17.84 -8.17
N ASN A 167 52.46 -17.63 -7.79
CA ASN A 167 52.91 -16.49 -7.00
C ASN A 167 52.95 -15.23 -7.88
N THR A 168 52.43 -14.10 -7.40
CA THR A 168 52.86 -12.78 -7.88
C THR A 168 52.77 -11.75 -6.75
N MET A 169 53.84 -10.97 -6.64
CA MET A 169 54.21 -10.06 -5.56
C MET A 169 53.32 -8.81 -5.48
N ALA A 170 53.15 -8.32 -4.26
CA ALA A 170 52.53 -7.04 -3.94
C ALA A 170 53.47 -5.85 -4.26
N PRO A 171 52.91 -4.68 -4.62
CA PRO A 171 53.60 -3.41 -4.42
C PRO A 171 53.04 -2.67 -3.20
N THR A 172 53.99 -2.26 -2.36
CA THR A 172 53.87 -1.37 -1.20
C THR A 172 53.75 0.08 -1.63
N THR A 173 52.75 0.82 -1.13
CA THR A 173 52.84 2.26 -0.88
C THR A 173 52.00 2.68 0.34
N THR A 174 52.62 3.44 1.23
CA THR A 174 52.10 4.10 2.44
C THR A 174 52.34 5.63 2.31
N PRO A 175 51.98 6.51 3.28
CA PRO A 175 50.65 6.88 3.78
C PRO A 175 50.50 8.41 3.99
N TRP A 176 49.30 9.01 4.02
CA TRP A 176 49.08 10.35 4.64
C TRP A 176 47.67 10.48 5.24
N GLY A 177 47.60 11.08 6.45
CA GLY A 177 46.45 11.15 7.38
C GLY A 177 45.25 11.96 6.89
N TRP A 178 44.11 12.08 7.59
CA TRP A 178 43.95 12.40 9.00
C TRP A 178 42.63 11.84 9.61
N TRP A 179 42.78 11.51 10.88
CA TRP A 179 41.90 11.14 11.99
C TRP A 179 40.53 11.87 12.10
N TYR A 180 39.48 11.10 12.41
CA TYR A 180 38.49 11.47 13.44
C TYR A 180 38.14 10.21 14.25
N HIS A 181 38.57 10.20 15.51
CA HIS A 181 38.14 9.21 16.50
C HIS A 181 36.75 9.60 17.01
N HIS A 182 35.76 8.72 16.83
CA HIS A 182 34.64 8.67 17.76
C HIS A 182 35.10 7.88 18.99
N THR A 183 35.37 8.62 20.08
CA THR A 183 35.56 8.06 21.41
C THR A 183 34.24 7.48 21.90
N ILE A 184 34.25 6.17 22.22
CA ILE A 184 33.21 5.49 22.97
C ILE A 184 33.48 5.77 24.46
N PRO A 185 32.55 6.38 25.22
CA PRO A 185 32.70 6.45 26.67
C PRO A 185 32.37 5.11 27.32
N ALA A 186 33.23 4.74 28.26
CA ALA A 186 33.20 3.50 29.00
C ALA A 186 31.97 3.34 29.92
N THR A 187 31.62 2.08 30.11
CA THR A 187 30.67 1.51 31.04
C THR A 187 30.84 2.06 32.46
N THR A 188 29.79 2.67 33.01
CA THR A 188 29.68 2.95 34.45
C THR A 188 28.50 2.17 35.01
N THR A 189 28.80 1.17 35.83
CA THR A 189 27.84 0.44 36.68
C THR A 189 27.19 1.40 37.66
N ARG A 190 25.87 1.60 37.54
CA ARG A 190 25.06 2.31 38.53
C ARG A 190 24.29 1.28 39.36
N GLN A 191 24.52 1.33 40.68
CA GLN A 191 23.83 0.51 41.68
C GLN A 191 22.34 0.86 41.73
N THR A 192 21.51 -0.18 41.79
CA THR A 192 20.06 -0.14 41.97
C THR A 192 19.70 0.13 43.43
N PRO A 193 18.88 1.13 43.79
CA PRO A 193 18.27 1.20 45.11
C PRO A 193 17.06 0.26 45.21
N ALA A 194 16.91 -0.39 46.37
CA ALA A 194 15.82 -1.30 46.70
C ALA A 194 14.42 -0.65 46.63
N PRO A 195 13.35 -1.41 46.36
CA PRO A 195 11.98 -0.90 46.34
C PRO A 195 11.45 -0.63 47.77
N PRO A 196 10.67 0.45 48.00
CA PRO A 196 9.97 0.65 49.27
C PRO A 196 8.73 -0.26 49.40
N LEU A 197 8.45 -0.69 50.63
CA LEU A 197 7.30 -1.50 51.05
C LEU A 197 5.95 -0.86 50.68
N PRO A 198 4.89 -1.66 50.42
CA PRO A 198 3.56 -1.14 50.15
C PRO A 198 2.93 -0.55 51.42
N THR A 199 2.52 0.71 51.34
CA THR A 199 1.73 1.38 52.37
C THR A 199 0.25 1.00 52.20
N TYR A 200 -0.31 0.42 53.26
CA TYR A 200 -1.72 0.10 53.41
C TYR A 200 -2.54 1.39 53.46
N ARG A 201 -3.59 1.53 52.64
CA ARG A 201 -4.65 2.51 52.85
C ARG A 201 -6.03 1.86 52.78
N PRO A 202 -6.98 2.26 53.64
CA PRO A 202 -8.19 1.51 53.92
C PRO A 202 -9.27 1.74 52.88
N TRP A 203 -10.08 0.71 52.69
CA TRP A 203 -11.27 0.66 51.86
C TRP A 203 -12.28 1.76 52.20
N LEU A 204 -12.70 2.52 51.18
CA LEU A 204 -13.92 3.30 51.19
C LEU A 204 -14.94 2.59 50.30
N HIS A 205 -15.99 2.08 50.92
CA HIS A 205 -17.18 1.59 50.25
C HIS A 205 -17.94 2.77 49.63
N THR A 206 -18.14 2.72 48.32
CA THR A 206 -19.25 3.41 47.64
C THR A 206 -19.93 2.43 46.69
N THR A 207 -21.25 2.39 46.82
CA THR A 207 -22.22 1.51 46.17
C THR A 207 -22.29 1.67 44.64
N PRO A 208 -22.72 0.64 43.89
CA PRO A 208 -22.60 0.63 42.43
C PRO A 208 -23.75 1.39 41.75
N THR A 209 -23.41 2.34 40.88
CA THR A 209 -24.29 2.80 39.81
C THR A 209 -24.09 1.91 38.59
N THR A 210 -25.09 1.07 38.31
CA THR A 210 -25.23 0.32 37.07
C THR A 210 -25.18 1.26 35.87
N THR A 211 -24.04 1.30 35.20
CA THR A 211 -23.96 1.80 33.82
C THR A 211 -23.79 0.56 32.95
N ASP A 212 -24.78 0.30 32.11
CA ASP A 212 -24.86 -0.82 31.17
C ASP A 212 -23.65 -0.79 30.23
N ASN A 213 -22.55 -1.42 30.66
CA ASN A 213 -21.38 -1.70 29.86
C ASN A 213 -21.75 -2.84 28.88
N ARG A 214 -22.57 -2.51 27.87
CA ARG A 214 -22.56 -3.28 26.63
C ARG A 214 -21.25 -2.99 25.93
N HIS A 215 -20.23 -3.71 26.36
CA HIS A 215 -19.14 -4.11 25.51
C HIS A 215 -19.81 -4.83 24.32
N LEU A 216 -20.09 -4.07 23.26
CA LEU A 216 -20.50 -4.61 21.97
C LEU A 216 -19.28 -5.29 21.36
N GLN A 217 -19.00 -6.48 21.88
CA GLN A 217 -18.22 -7.50 21.21
C GLN A 217 -19.06 -7.91 19.99
N ARG A 218 -18.92 -7.20 18.87
CA ARG A 218 -19.67 -7.51 17.65
C ARG A 218 -18.77 -7.57 16.44
N CYS A 219 -17.95 -8.62 16.43
CA CYS A 219 -17.88 -9.45 15.25
C CYS A 219 -18.39 -10.82 15.69
N CYS A 220 -19.69 -11.03 15.60
CA CYS A 220 -20.27 -12.37 15.71
C CYS A 220 -20.08 -13.04 14.36
N VAL A 221 -19.44 -14.21 14.40
CA VAL A 221 -19.39 -15.20 13.33
C VAL A 221 -20.80 -15.67 13.00
#